data_AF-A0A3D4W1P1-F1
#
_entry.id   AF-A0A3D4W1P1-F1
#
_cell.length_a   1.000
_cell.length_b   1.000
_cell.length_c   1.000
_cell.angle_alpha   90.00
_cell.angle_beta   90.00
_cell.angle_gamma   90.00
#
_symmetry.space_group_name_H-M   'P 1'
#
loop_
_entity.id
_entity.type
_entity.pdbx_description
1 polymer ?
#
loop_
_entity_poly.entity_id
_entity_poly.type
_entity_poly.pdbx_seq_one_letter_code
_entity_poly.pdbx_strand_id
1 'polypeptide(L)'
;MTLKELKIGESAVIDTVGGTGELRQHFLDMGLIPGEKVTLVKFAPMGDPMELQIHGYELTLRLDDAARIEITPAEAPAAAPARKAGRMVEHPGLGEGGRYHTKKGEHPLPDGTVLTFALAGNQNCGKTTLFNQLTGSNQHVGNFPGVTVDRKSGAIREHPDTEVTDLPGIYSMSPYSSEEIVTRQFIIGEKPTGIINIVDATNIERNLYLTMQLMELDTPMVLALNMMDEVRGNGGTININEMEAMLGIPVVPISAAKNEGVDELVDHAIHVAKYQERPGRMDFCGEDDHGGAVHRCIHGIIHLIEDHARAAGIPVRFAATKLVEGDPRIEEALKLDQNEKEMIEHIILQMEQ
;
A
#
# COMPACT_ATOMS: atom_id res chain seq x y z
N MET A 1 3.39 -7.75 30.67
CA MET A 1 2.41 -6.67 30.93
C MET A 1 1.64 -6.44 29.63
N THR A 2 0.51 -5.75 29.63
CA THR A 2 -0.19 -5.46 28.36
C THR A 2 0.15 -4.07 27.84
N LEU A 3 -0.05 -3.82 26.55
CA LEU A 3 0.22 -2.51 25.94
C LEU A 3 -0.61 -1.40 26.59
N LYS A 4 -1.82 -1.72 27.06
CA LYS A 4 -2.68 -0.83 27.85
C LYS A 4 -2.02 -0.32 29.15
N GLU A 5 -1.09 -1.07 29.72
CA GLU A 5 -0.42 -0.74 30.99
C GLU A 5 0.84 0.12 30.80
N LEU A 6 1.26 0.34 29.55
CA LEU A 6 2.41 1.18 29.22
C LEU A 6 2.13 2.64 29.62
N LYS A 7 3.12 3.34 30.20
CA LYS A 7 2.97 4.76 30.57
C LYS A 7 3.53 5.70 29.52
N ILE A 8 3.05 6.94 29.54
CA ILE A 8 3.49 7.99 28.62
C ILE A 8 5.02 8.14 28.69
N GLY A 9 5.66 8.07 27.53
CA GLY A 9 7.11 8.14 27.36
C GLY A 9 7.86 6.82 27.59
N GLU A 10 7.20 5.77 28.06
CA GLU A 10 7.81 4.44 28.18
C GLU A 10 7.79 3.71 26.83
N SER A 11 8.84 2.93 26.59
CA SER A 11 8.93 2.02 25.45
C SER A 11 8.82 0.57 25.90
N ALA A 12 8.35 -0.28 25.00
CA ALA A 12 8.29 -1.71 25.21
C ALA A 12 8.48 -2.47 23.90
N VAL A 13 8.86 -3.73 24.01
CA VAL A 13 8.89 -4.67 22.88
C VAL A 13 7.61 -5.48 22.91
N ILE A 14 6.99 -5.67 21.75
CA ILE A 14 5.83 -6.51 21.56
C ILE A 14 6.27 -7.97 21.68
N ASP A 15 5.70 -8.72 22.62
CA ASP A 15 5.97 -10.14 22.80
C ASP A 15 4.96 -10.97 22.01
N THR A 16 3.67 -10.68 22.20
CA THR A 16 2.59 -11.39 21.52
C THR A 16 1.47 -10.45 21.11
N VAL A 17 0.86 -10.76 19.98
CA VAL A 17 -0.27 -10.01 19.42
C VAL A 17 -1.48 -10.91 19.49
N GLY A 18 -2.33 -10.66 20.48
CA GLY A 18 -3.57 -11.39 20.68
C GLY A 18 -4.67 -11.00 19.70
N GLY A 19 -5.82 -11.64 19.85
CA GLY A 19 -6.90 -11.62 18.86
C GLY A 19 -6.95 -12.90 18.02
N THR A 20 -8.02 -13.06 17.25
CA THR A 20 -8.29 -14.25 16.42
C THR A 20 -8.71 -13.79 15.03
N GLY A 21 -8.23 -14.47 13.99
CA GLY A 21 -8.60 -14.19 12.60
C GLY A 21 -8.28 -12.74 12.19
N GLU A 22 -9.27 -12.07 11.61
CA GLU A 22 -9.14 -10.75 10.97
C GLU A 22 -8.60 -9.66 11.90
N LEU A 23 -8.98 -9.66 13.20
CA LEU A 23 -8.50 -8.64 14.14
C LEU A 23 -7.00 -8.74 14.40
N ARG A 24 -6.47 -9.97 14.51
CA ARG A 24 -5.02 -10.17 14.70
C ARG A 24 -4.27 -9.71 13.46
N GLN A 25 -4.77 -10.06 12.28
CA GLN A 25 -4.18 -9.62 11.01
C GLN A 25 -4.18 -8.09 10.90
N HIS A 26 -5.24 -7.42 11.33
CA HIS A 26 -5.31 -5.96 11.34
C HIS A 26 -4.22 -5.32 12.22
N PHE A 27 -3.91 -5.90 13.39
CA PHE A 27 -2.80 -5.42 14.23
C PHE A 27 -1.44 -5.60 13.54
N LEU A 28 -1.21 -6.77 12.93
CA LEU A 28 0.03 -7.06 12.21
C LEU A 28 0.21 -6.12 11.02
N ASP A 29 -0.85 -5.88 10.25
CA ASP A 29 -0.85 -4.92 9.16
C ASP A 29 -0.42 -3.54 9.71
N MET A 30 -1.01 -3.08 10.82
CA MET A 30 -0.64 -1.82 11.49
C MET A 30 0.76 -1.80 12.14
N GLY A 31 1.61 -2.79 11.87
CA GLY A 31 3.00 -2.86 12.33
C GLY A 31 3.17 -3.38 13.76
N LEU A 32 2.08 -3.72 14.46
CA LEU A 32 2.16 -4.30 15.80
C LEU A 32 2.58 -5.77 15.68
N ILE A 33 3.87 -6.02 15.54
CA ILE A 33 4.46 -7.34 15.25
C ILE A 33 5.36 -7.77 16.42
N PRO A 34 5.39 -9.06 16.81
CA PRO A 34 6.33 -9.55 17.82
C PRO A 34 7.79 -9.20 17.51
N GLY A 35 8.51 -8.73 18.52
CA GLY A 35 9.88 -8.23 18.42
C GLY A 35 9.98 -6.74 18.13
N GLU A 36 8.90 -6.10 17.64
CA GLU A 36 8.91 -4.68 17.35
C GLU A 36 8.76 -3.83 18.60
N LYS A 37 9.37 -2.65 18.55
CA LYS A 37 9.39 -1.71 19.66
C LYS A 37 8.35 -0.63 19.48
N VAL A 38 7.58 -0.39 20.54
CA VAL A 38 6.54 0.63 20.60
C VAL A 38 6.81 1.61 21.73
N THR A 39 6.43 2.86 21.56
CA THR A 39 6.52 3.90 22.61
C THR A 39 5.18 4.58 22.78
N LEU A 40 4.69 4.72 24.00
CA LEU A 40 3.44 5.45 24.24
C LEU A 40 3.71 6.96 24.21
N VAL A 41 3.09 7.67 23.27
CA VAL A 41 3.23 9.12 23.10
C VAL A 41 2.28 9.86 24.03
N LYS A 42 0.98 9.54 23.98
CA LYS A 42 -0.06 10.20 24.78
C LYS A 42 -1.35 9.38 24.81
N PHE A 43 -2.27 9.77 25.68
CA PHE A 43 -3.67 9.36 25.60
C PHE A 43 -4.51 10.50 25.01
N ALA A 44 -5.62 10.16 24.35
CA ALA A 44 -6.65 11.13 24.02
C ALA A 44 -7.17 11.82 25.30
N PRO A 45 -7.78 13.03 25.20
CA PRO A 45 -8.23 13.79 26.37
C PRO A 45 -9.14 13.03 27.34
N MET A 46 -9.88 12.02 26.85
CA MET A 46 -10.79 11.18 27.64
C MET A 46 -10.15 9.83 28.07
N GLY A 47 -8.86 9.64 27.82
CA GLY A 47 -8.11 8.43 28.18
C GLY A 47 -8.10 7.31 27.13
N ASP A 48 -8.96 7.37 26.10
CA ASP A 48 -9.06 6.39 25.01
C ASP A 48 -9.41 7.12 23.69
N PRO A 49 -8.75 6.85 22.54
CA PRO A 49 -7.65 5.90 22.32
C PRO A 49 -6.28 6.35 22.86
N MET A 50 -5.32 5.42 22.91
CA MET A 50 -3.92 5.70 23.15
C MET A 50 -3.16 5.90 21.84
N GLU A 51 -2.11 6.72 21.85
CA GLU A 51 -1.31 7.06 20.67
C GLU A 51 0.12 6.55 20.85
N LEU A 52 0.54 5.68 19.93
CA LEU A 52 1.79 4.93 19.99
C LEU A 52 2.71 5.39 18.87
N GLN A 53 4.01 5.45 19.14
CA GLN A 53 5.02 5.56 18.11
C GLN A 53 5.58 4.17 17.78
N ILE A 54 5.47 3.78 16.51
CA ILE A 54 5.97 2.50 15.98
C ILE A 54 6.50 2.74 14.56
N HIS A 55 7.62 2.13 14.18
CA HIS A 55 8.22 2.31 12.83
C HIS A 55 8.33 3.77 12.36
N GLY A 56 8.59 4.69 13.30
CA GLY A 56 8.70 6.12 13.00
C GLY A 56 7.39 6.89 12.81
N TYR A 57 6.22 6.25 12.98
CA TYR A 57 4.91 6.90 12.85
C TYR A 57 4.01 6.76 14.07
N GLU A 58 2.98 7.62 14.12
CA GLU A 58 1.97 7.61 15.18
C GLU A 58 0.77 6.73 14.80
N LEU A 59 0.46 5.76 15.67
CA LEU A 59 -0.66 4.84 15.58
C LEU A 59 -1.62 5.07 16.75
N THR A 60 -2.89 5.34 16.47
CA THR A 60 -3.93 5.41 17.50
C THR A 60 -4.58 4.03 17.68
N LEU A 61 -4.58 3.52 18.91
CA LEU A 61 -5.14 2.21 19.26
C LEU A 61 -6.11 2.34 20.44
N ARG A 62 -7.28 1.69 20.36
CA ARG A 62 -8.22 1.67 21.49
C ARG A 62 -7.66 0.86 22.66
N LEU A 63 -8.01 1.24 23.88
CA LEU A 63 -7.51 0.55 25.07
C LEU A 63 -7.92 -0.93 25.14
N ASP A 64 -9.10 -1.27 24.62
CA ASP A 64 -9.59 -2.66 24.58
C ASP A 64 -8.81 -3.53 23.59
N ASP A 65 -8.24 -2.93 22.56
CA ASP A 65 -7.36 -3.59 21.60
C ASP A 65 -5.95 -3.69 22.18
N ALA A 66 -5.44 -2.61 22.79
CA ALA A 66 -4.15 -2.60 23.48
C ALA A 66 -4.06 -3.61 24.63
N ALA A 67 -5.19 -3.93 25.29
CA ALA A 67 -5.24 -4.96 26.32
C ALA A 67 -4.94 -6.38 25.80
N ARG A 68 -4.98 -6.59 24.47
CA ARG A 68 -4.75 -7.88 23.82
C ARG A 68 -3.31 -8.07 23.35
N ILE A 69 -2.46 -7.07 23.55
CA ILE A 69 -1.07 -7.09 23.08
C ILE A 69 -0.17 -7.19 24.31
N GLU A 70 0.60 -8.27 24.40
CA GLU A 70 1.55 -8.47 25.48
C GLU A 70 2.88 -7.83 25.13
N ILE A 71 3.48 -7.18 26.11
CA ILE A 71 4.72 -6.44 25.94
C ILE A 71 5.67 -6.66 27.12
N THR A 72 6.95 -6.40 26.86
CA THR A 72 8.03 -6.34 27.85
C THR A 72 8.69 -4.96 27.82
N PRO A 73 8.87 -4.28 28.97
CA PRO A 73 9.51 -2.96 29.02
C PRO A 73 10.88 -2.93 28.34
N ALA A 74 11.16 -1.85 27.63
CA ALA A 74 12.45 -1.59 27.01
C ALA A 74 12.87 -0.14 27.25
N GLU A 75 14.18 0.13 27.26
CA GLU A 75 14.66 1.52 27.28
C GLU A 75 14.16 2.26 26.03
N ALA A 76 13.95 3.58 26.10
CA ALA A 76 13.53 4.37 24.93
C ALA A 76 14.54 4.26 23.77
N PRO A 77 14.11 4.30 22.50
CA PRO A 77 15.05 4.22 21.39
C PRO A 77 16.07 5.37 21.46
N ALA A 78 17.35 5.05 21.28
CA ALA A 78 18.32 6.05 20.86
C ALA A 78 17.89 6.57 19.48
N ALA A 79 17.96 7.88 19.27
CA ALA A 79 17.65 8.49 17.98
C ALA A 79 18.39 7.73 16.86
N ALA A 80 17.66 7.33 15.81
CA ALA A 80 18.25 6.59 14.71
C ALA A 80 19.48 7.34 14.17
N PRO A 81 20.64 6.68 14.01
CA PRO A 81 21.81 7.35 13.46
C PRO A 81 21.48 7.84 12.05
N ALA A 82 21.92 9.06 11.74
CA ALA A 82 21.78 9.63 10.41
C ALA A 82 22.34 8.65 9.37
N ARG A 83 21.47 8.17 8.46
CA ARG A 83 21.91 7.31 7.35
C ARG A 83 22.92 8.07 6.50
N LYS A 84 24.05 7.42 6.17
CA LYS A 84 25.04 7.99 5.26
C LYS A 84 24.39 8.20 3.88
N ALA A 85 24.64 9.34 3.26
CA ALA A 85 24.18 9.62 1.91
C ALA A 85 24.65 8.52 0.95
N GLY A 86 23.70 7.87 0.28
CA GLY A 86 23.96 6.89 -0.77
C GLY A 86 24.64 7.52 -1.99
N ARG A 87 25.12 6.68 -2.91
CA ARG A 87 25.61 7.16 -4.22
C ARG A 87 24.45 7.79 -5.00
N MET A 88 24.73 8.85 -5.75
CA MET A 88 23.75 9.50 -6.62
C MET A 88 23.26 8.49 -7.67
N VAL A 89 21.96 8.18 -7.65
CA VAL A 89 21.30 7.30 -8.63
C VAL A 89 20.89 8.18 -9.82
N GLU A 90 21.25 7.78 -11.05
CA GLU A 90 20.76 8.46 -12.25
C GLU A 90 19.23 8.34 -12.33
N HIS A 91 18.60 9.33 -12.97
CA HIS A 91 17.15 9.35 -13.13
C HIS A 91 16.67 8.10 -13.89
N PRO A 92 15.82 7.23 -13.29
CA PRO A 92 15.36 6.01 -13.95
C PRO A 92 14.49 6.28 -15.18
N GLY A 93 13.71 7.38 -15.16
CA GLY A 93 12.87 7.82 -16.27
C GLY A 93 11.66 6.93 -16.52
N LEU A 94 11.13 6.28 -15.49
CA LEU A 94 9.91 5.48 -15.58
C LEU A 94 8.71 6.42 -15.80
N GLY A 95 7.76 6.04 -16.65
CA GLY A 95 6.58 6.87 -16.90
C GLY A 95 6.84 8.15 -17.68
N GLU A 96 8.06 8.33 -18.22
CA GLU A 96 8.43 9.50 -19.02
C GLU A 96 8.42 9.21 -20.52
N GLY A 97 7.94 10.17 -21.31
CA GLY A 97 8.10 10.15 -22.75
C GLY A 97 9.53 10.48 -23.22
N GLY A 98 9.91 10.01 -24.41
CA GLY A 98 11.09 10.51 -25.12
C GLY A 98 12.40 9.77 -24.84
N ARG A 99 13.44 10.48 -24.38
CA ARG A 99 14.84 9.99 -24.34
C ARG A 99 15.13 8.96 -23.24
N TYR A 100 14.28 8.91 -22.21
CA TYR A 100 14.41 7.97 -21.10
C TYR A 100 13.48 6.75 -21.24
N HIS A 101 12.68 6.72 -22.30
CA HIS A 101 11.65 5.71 -22.51
C HIS A 101 12.14 4.45 -23.23
N THR A 102 11.85 3.27 -22.66
CA THR A 102 12.21 1.97 -23.26
C THR A 102 11.05 1.37 -24.06
N LYS A 103 10.97 1.70 -25.36
CA LYS A 103 9.86 1.31 -26.26
C LYS A 103 9.67 -0.19 -26.54
N LYS A 104 10.55 -1.07 -26.05
CA LYS A 104 10.69 -2.45 -26.57
C LYS A 104 9.62 -3.44 -26.06
N GLY A 105 8.71 -3.01 -25.18
CA GLY A 105 7.66 -3.83 -24.58
C GLY A 105 6.31 -3.11 -24.43
N GLU A 106 6.09 -2.00 -25.14
CA GLU A 106 4.84 -1.24 -25.04
C GLU A 106 3.66 -2.02 -25.63
N HIS A 107 2.53 -1.97 -24.92
CA HIS A 107 1.24 -2.42 -25.42
C HIS A 107 0.24 -1.27 -25.31
N PRO A 108 0.39 -0.23 -26.16
CA PRO A 108 -0.41 0.96 -26.03
C PRO A 108 -1.89 0.65 -26.24
N LEU A 109 -2.73 1.19 -25.37
CA LEU A 109 -4.17 1.16 -25.57
C LEU A 109 -4.54 1.92 -26.85
N PRO A 110 -5.62 1.53 -27.55
CA PRO A 110 -6.09 2.25 -28.74
C PRO A 110 -6.32 3.76 -28.49
N ASP A 111 -6.22 4.56 -29.55
CA ASP A 111 -6.58 5.97 -29.46
C ASP A 111 -8.08 6.14 -29.23
N GLY A 112 -8.47 7.11 -28.40
CA GLY A 112 -9.85 7.31 -27.97
C GLY A 112 -10.34 6.34 -26.89
N THR A 113 -9.48 5.43 -26.39
CA THR A 113 -9.79 4.67 -25.17
C THR A 113 -9.81 5.62 -23.96
N VAL A 114 -10.91 5.62 -23.22
CA VAL A 114 -11.01 6.36 -21.96
C VAL A 114 -10.11 5.69 -20.93
N LEU A 115 -9.16 6.45 -20.37
CA LEU A 115 -8.25 5.96 -19.33
C LEU A 115 -8.90 6.10 -17.96
N THR A 116 -9.15 4.97 -17.31
CA THR A 116 -9.72 4.92 -15.96
C THR A 116 -8.61 4.79 -14.91
N PHE A 117 -8.70 5.58 -13.85
CA PHE A 117 -7.72 5.62 -12.77
C PHE A 117 -8.37 5.32 -11.42
N ALA A 118 -7.73 4.45 -10.64
CA ALA A 118 -8.00 4.33 -9.21
C ALA A 118 -7.09 5.29 -8.44
N LEU A 119 -7.66 6.23 -7.69
CA LEU A 119 -6.91 7.02 -6.72
C LEU A 119 -6.94 6.30 -5.37
N ALA A 120 -5.80 5.70 -4.99
CA ALA A 120 -5.66 4.85 -3.81
C ALA A 120 -4.58 5.41 -2.86
N GLY A 121 -4.72 5.14 -1.57
CA GLY A 121 -3.75 5.57 -0.56
C GLY A 121 -4.29 5.44 0.85
N ASN A 122 -3.45 5.68 1.86
CA ASN A 122 -3.89 5.65 3.25
C ASN A 122 -4.86 6.79 3.57
N GLN A 123 -5.55 6.68 4.71
CA GLN A 123 -6.29 7.81 5.27
C GLN A 123 -5.34 8.97 5.56
N ASN A 124 -5.83 10.19 5.41
CA ASN A 124 -5.12 11.44 5.71
C ASN A 124 -3.85 11.74 4.88
N CYS A 125 -3.53 10.97 3.82
CA CYS A 125 -2.38 11.25 2.94
C CYS A 125 -2.59 12.41 1.95
N GLY A 126 -3.71 13.14 2.03
CA GLY A 126 -4.08 14.21 1.10
C GLY A 126 -4.84 13.76 -0.15
N LYS A 127 -5.35 12.54 -0.17
CA LYS A 127 -6.08 11.93 -1.29
C LYS A 127 -7.23 12.78 -1.82
N THR A 128 -8.14 13.23 -0.94
CA THR A 128 -9.27 14.09 -1.34
C THR A 128 -8.80 15.46 -1.84
N THR A 129 -7.72 15.99 -1.29
CA THR A 129 -7.12 17.24 -1.79
C THR A 129 -6.63 17.06 -3.22
N LEU A 130 -5.88 15.99 -3.49
CA LEU A 130 -5.40 15.67 -4.84
C LEU A 130 -6.57 15.41 -5.80
N PHE A 131 -7.58 14.64 -5.40
CA PHE A 131 -8.77 14.39 -6.21
C PHE A 131 -9.44 15.69 -6.66
N ASN A 132 -9.58 16.67 -5.75
CA ASN A 132 -10.15 17.97 -6.06
C ASN A 132 -9.27 18.79 -7.00
N GLN A 133 -7.94 18.73 -6.88
CA GLN A 133 -7.04 19.37 -7.84
C GLN A 133 -7.18 18.76 -9.24
N LEU A 134 -7.23 17.42 -9.31
CA LEU A 134 -7.33 16.68 -10.57
C LEU A 134 -8.65 16.94 -11.29
N THR A 135 -9.78 16.99 -10.58
CA THR A 135 -11.12 17.00 -11.20
C THR A 135 -11.85 18.34 -11.15
N GLY A 136 -11.41 19.25 -10.27
CA GLY A 136 -12.10 20.53 -10.04
C GLY A 136 -13.56 20.33 -9.62
N SER A 137 -14.50 21.05 -10.25
CA SER A 137 -15.93 20.94 -9.97
C SER A 137 -16.64 19.81 -10.73
N ASN A 138 -15.97 19.13 -11.66
CA ASN A 138 -16.58 18.13 -12.54
C ASN A 138 -16.56 16.74 -11.90
N GLN A 139 -17.15 16.64 -10.72
CA GLN A 139 -17.19 15.41 -9.92
C GLN A 139 -18.62 14.88 -9.84
N HIS A 140 -18.74 13.57 -9.90
CA HIS A 140 -19.95 12.83 -9.60
C HIS A 140 -19.80 12.11 -8.25
N VAL A 141 -20.84 12.15 -7.43
CA VAL A 141 -20.88 11.47 -6.12
C VAL A 141 -22.04 10.49 -6.13
N GLY A 142 -21.72 9.23 -5.85
CA GLY A 142 -22.66 8.13 -5.68
C GLY A 142 -22.20 7.20 -4.56
N ASN A 143 -22.69 5.96 -4.57
CA ASN A 143 -22.23 4.90 -3.66
C ASN A 143 -21.68 3.73 -4.47
N PHE A 144 -20.71 3.02 -3.90
CA PHE A 144 -20.29 1.74 -4.46
C PHE A 144 -21.45 0.71 -4.39
N PRO A 145 -21.59 -0.18 -5.40
CA PRO A 145 -22.68 -1.15 -5.43
C PRO A 145 -22.73 -2.03 -4.17
N GLY A 146 -23.89 -2.10 -3.53
CA GLY A 146 -24.13 -3.02 -2.41
C GLY A 146 -23.57 -2.56 -1.05
N VAL A 147 -23.02 -1.36 -0.96
CA VAL A 147 -22.45 -0.79 0.28
C VAL A 147 -22.82 0.69 0.45
N THR A 148 -22.67 1.22 1.67
CA THR A 148 -22.89 2.64 1.99
C THR A 148 -21.60 3.47 1.88
N VAL A 149 -20.65 3.02 1.08
CA VAL A 149 -19.36 3.69 0.90
C VAL A 149 -19.46 4.65 -0.29
N ASP A 150 -19.15 5.92 -0.06
CA ASP A 150 -19.18 6.97 -1.08
C ASP A 150 -18.23 6.63 -2.25
N ARG A 151 -18.72 6.77 -3.48
CA ARG A 151 -17.93 6.72 -4.71
C ARG A 151 -17.88 8.12 -5.31
N LYS A 152 -16.69 8.68 -5.44
CA LYS A 152 -16.49 9.95 -6.17
C LYS A 152 -15.72 9.66 -7.45
N SER A 153 -16.22 10.12 -8.60
CA SER A 153 -15.48 10.03 -9.85
C SER A 153 -15.54 11.34 -10.64
N GLY A 154 -14.57 11.55 -11.52
CA GLY A 154 -14.53 12.72 -12.40
C GLY A 154 -13.38 12.65 -13.40
N ALA A 155 -13.51 13.35 -14.52
CA ALA A 155 -12.44 13.46 -15.49
C ALA A 155 -11.30 14.35 -14.96
N ILE A 156 -10.06 14.02 -15.30
CA ILE A 156 -8.93 14.90 -15.04
C ILE A 156 -9.11 16.17 -15.86
N ARG A 157 -8.88 17.33 -15.25
CA ARG A 157 -8.95 18.64 -15.92
C ARG A 157 -8.05 18.64 -17.14
N GLU A 158 -8.54 19.19 -18.24
CA GLU A 158 -7.84 19.26 -19.53
C GLU A 158 -7.62 17.89 -20.22
N HIS A 159 -8.05 16.78 -19.60
CA HIS A 159 -7.99 15.43 -20.16
C HIS A 159 -9.38 14.76 -20.11
N PRO A 160 -10.30 15.13 -21.02
CA PRO A 160 -11.69 14.66 -21.00
C PRO A 160 -11.86 13.16 -21.24
N ASP A 161 -10.86 12.51 -21.88
CA ASP A 161 -10.83 11.06 -22.13
C ASP A 161 -10.24 10.28 -20.94
N THR A 162 -10.42 10.80 -19.73
CA THR A 162 -9.98 10.15 -18.49
C THR A 162 -11.11 10.11 -17.48
N GLU A 163 -11.05 9.16 -16.54
CA GLU A 163 -11.91 9.14 -15.37
C GLU A 163 -11.11 8.66 -14.15
N VAL A 164 -11.01 9.50 -13.12
CA VAL A 164 -10.42 9.14 -11.84
C VAL A 164 -11.54 8.80 -10.87
N THR A 165 -11.44 7.66 -10.20
CA THR A 165 -12.33 7.28 -9.09
C THR A 165 -11.55 7.37 -7.78
N ASP A 166 -12.05 8.17 -6.83
CA ASP A 166 -11.54 8.25 -5.45
C ASP A 166 -11.95 6.99 -4.69
N LEU A 167 -10.96 6.17 -4.32
CA LEU A 167 -11.21 4.99 -3.49
C LEU A 167 -11.15 5.37 -2.01
N PRO A 168 -11.84 4.64 -1.12
CA PRO A 168 -11.70 4.82 0.32
C PRO A 168 -10.24 4.81 0.78
N GLY A 169 -9.92 5.61 1.79
CA GLY A 169 -8.58 5.57 2.41
C GLY A 169 -8.44 4.28 3.22
N ILE A 170 -7.52 3.41 2.80
CA ILE A 170 -7.34 2.08 3.37
C ILE A 170 -5.92 1.89 3.87
N TYR A 171 -5.72 1.05 4.88
CA TYR A 171 -4.38 0.76 5.38
C TYR A 171 -3.73 -0.39 4.62
N SER A 172 -4.50 -1.45 4.34
CA SER A 172 -4.06 -2.63 3.60
C SER A 172 -5.19 -3.14 2.68
N MET A 173 -4.85 -4.07 1.81
CA MET A 173 -5.79 -4.79 0.94
C MET A 173 -6.41 -6.01 1.63
N SER A 174 -6.29 -6.11 2.96
CA SER A 174 -6.91 -7.13 3.81
C SER A 174 -8.42 -6.85 3.97
N PRO A 175 -9.30 -7.86 4.03
CA PRO A 175 -10.75 -7.64 3.97
C PRO A 175 -11.40 -7.28 5.32
N TYR A 176 -10.76 -6.47 6.16
CA TYR A 176 -11.22 -6.18 7.54
C TYR A 176 -12.39 -5.17 7.60
N SER A 177 -12.37 -4.17 6.72
CA SER A 177 -13.37 -3.10 6.65
C SER A 177 -14.12 -3.09 5.32
N SER A 178 -15.29 -2.44 5.30
CA SER A 178 -16.08 -2.31 4.07
C SER A 178 -15.31 -1.50 3.02
N GLU A 179 -14.53 -0.52 3.46
CA GLU A 179 -13.65 0.32 2.67
C GLU A 179 -12.55 -0.49 1.96
N GLU A 180 -11.89 -1.40 2.68
CA GLU A 180 -10.84 -2.27 2.13
C GLU A 180 -11.41 -3.27 1.13
N ILE A 181 -12.56 -3.87 1.47
CA ILE A 181 -13.29 -4.78 0.58
C ILE A 181 -13.66 -4.09 -0.73
N VAL A 182 -14.23 -2.88 -0.65
CA VAL A 182 -14.67 -2.10 -1.82
C VAL A 182 -13.49 -1.71 -2.69
N THR A 183 -12.41 -1.20 -2.08
CA THR A 183 -11.20 -0.79 -2.79
C THR A 183 -10.60 -1.98 -3.56
N ARG A 184 -10.48 -3.13 -2.90
CA ARG A 184 -9.99 -4.36 -3.51
C ARG A 184 -10.89 -4.86 -4.65
N GLN A 185 -12.20 -4.92 -4.43
CA GLN A 185 -13.16 -5.36 -5.44
C GLN A 185 -13.17 -4.44 -6.65
N PHE A 186 -13.03 -3.13 -6.43
CA PHE A 186 -12.93 -2.17 -7.51
C PHE A 186 -11.70 -2.43 -8.38
N ILE A 187 -10.51 -2.53 -7.80
CA ILE A 187 -9.28 -2.67 -8.59
C ILE A 187 -9.25 -4.02 -9.33
N ILE A 188 -9.62 -5.12 -8.64
CA ILE A 188 -9.62 -6.47 -9.25
C ILE A 188 -10.75 -6.64 -10.28
N GLY A 189 -11.93 -6.08 -9.98
CA GLY A 189 -13.15 -6.27 -10.75
C GLY A 189 -13.33 -5.28 -11.90
N GLU A 190 -13.21 -3.97 -11.63
CA GLU A 190 -13.36 -2.92 -12.65
C GLU A 190 -12.09 -2.76 -13.51
N LYS A 191 -10.93 -3.23 -13.02
CA LYS A 191 -9.63 -3.25 -13.74
C LYS A 191 -9.29 -1.87 -14.34
N PRO A 192 -9.05 -0.86 -13.50
CA PRO A 192 -8.69 0.46 -13.98
C PRO A 192 -7.43 0.40 -14.85
N THR A 193 -7.33 1.27 -15.85
CA THR A 193 -6.16 1.34 -16.73
C THR A 193 -4.87 1.73 -16.01
N GLY A 194 -4.98 2.42 -14.87
CA GLY A 194 -3.87 2.71 -13.97
C GLY A 194 -4.28 3.05 -12.54
N ILE A 195 -3.30 3.09 -11.64
CA ILE A 195 -3.44 3.46 -10.24
C ILE A 195 -2.60 4.73 -9.99
N ILE A 196 -3.25 5.75 -9.42
CA ILE A 196 -2.55 6.88 -8.81
C ILE A 196 -2.47 6.56 -7.31
N ASN A 197 -1.30 6.11 -6.86
CA ASN A 197 -1.06 5.76 -5.47
C ASN A 197 -0.52 6.97 -4.72
N ILE A 198 -1.26 7.52 -3.77
CA ILE A 198 -0.83 8.67 -2.98
C ILE A 198 -0.23 8.24 -1.64
N VAL A 199 0.99 8.72 -1.39
CA VAL A 199 1.81 8.39 -0.22
C VAL A 199 2.13 9.68 0.52
N ASP A 200 1.90 9.71 1.82
CA ASP A 200 2.35 10.80 2.69
C ASP A 200 3.87 10.73 2.91
N ALA A 201 4.60 11.72 2.42
CA ALA A 201 6.06 11.80 2.52
C ALA A 201 6.57 12.01 3.96
N THR A 202 5.72 12.45 4.88
CA THR A 202 6.06 12.54 6.32
C THR A 202 5.97 11.18 7.01
N ASN A 203 5.30 10.21 6.38
CA ASN A 203 5.01 8.89 6.94
C ASN A 203 5.19 7.76 5.89
N ILE A 204 6.34 7.76 5.22
CA ILE A 204 6.61 6.91 4.05
C ILE A 204 6.54 5.43 4.39
N GLU A 205 7.18 5.00 5.48
CA GLU A 205 7.29 3.58 5.86
C GLU A 205 5.90 2.92 5.97
N ARG A 206 4.98 3.60 6.66
CA ARG A 206 3.58 3.18 6.79
C ARG A 206 2.86 3.12 5.44
N ASN A 207 2.99 4.16 4.63
CA ASN A 207 2.27 4.27 3.36
C ASN A 207 2.80 3.30 2.29
N LEU A 208 4.07 2.93 2.38
CA LEU A 208 4.66 1.95 1.47
C LEU A 208 4.12 0.54 1.69
N TYR A 209 3.56 0.21 2.86
CA TYR A 209 2.90 -1.08 3.07
C TYR A 209 1.76 -1.32 2.06
N LEU A 210 0.83 -0.36 1.94
CA LEU A 210 -0.24 -0.42 0.94
C LEU A 210 0.31 -0.41 -0.48
N THR A 211 1.36 0.39 -0.71
CA THR A 211 2.01 0.51 -2.04
C THR A 211 2.46 -0.85 -2.54
N MET A 212 3.13 -1.65 -1.70
CA MET A 212 3.60 -2.98 -2.09
C MET A 212 2.44 -3.89 -2.50
N GLN A 213 1.33 -3.88 -1.74
CA GLN A 213 0.15 -4.69 -2.06
C GLN A 213 -0.55 -4.24 -3.34
N LEU A 214 -0.60 -2.93 -3.61
CA LEU A 214 -1.14 -2.41 -4.87
C LEU A 214 -0.25 -2.81 -6.06
N MET A 215 1.07 -2.88 -5.89
CA MET A 215 1.99 -3.29 -6.95
C MET A 215 1.82 -4.78 -7.31
N GLU A 216 1.46 -5.63 -6.35
CA GLU A 216 1.15 -7.04 -6.60
C GLU A 216 -0.09 -7.24 -7.48
N LEU A 217 -0.93 -6.21 -7.66
CA LEU A 217 -2.06 -6.22 -8.59
C LEU A 217 -1.65 -6.07 -10.05
N ASP A 218 -0.35 -5.88 -10.33
CA ASP A 218 0.24 -5.85 -11.68
C ASP A 218 -0.48 -4.86 -12.63
N THR A 219 -0.96 -3.76 -12.06
CA THR A 219 -1.68 -2.69 -12.76
C THR A 219 -0.74 -1.50 -12.93
N PRO A 220 -0.73 -0.81 -14.10
CA PRO A 220 0.10 0.38 -14.29
C PRO A 220 -0.09 1.38 -13.15
N MET A 221 1.00 1.94 -12.62
CA MET A 221 0.95 2.71 -11.39
C MET A 221 1.92 3.88 -11.44
N VAL A 222 1.50 5.02 -10.89
CA VAL A 222 2.37 6.13 -10.50
C VAL A 222 2.19 6.42 -9.01
N LEU A 223 3.30 6.72 -8.34
CA LEU A 223 3.31 7.10 -6.92
C LEU A 223 3.36 8.62 -6.80
N ALA A 224 2.31 9.21 -6.26
CA ALA A 224 2.23 10.60 -5.87
C ALA A 224 2.76 10.76 -4.43
N LEU A 225 4.03 11.15 -4.29
CA LEU A 225 4.68 11.36 -3.00
C LEU A 225 4.30 12.75 -2.48
N ASN A 226 3.22 12.82 -1.70
CA ASN A 226 2.57 14.06 -1.27
C ASN A 226 3.14 14.62 0.04
N MET A 227 2.75 15.85 0.39
CA MET A 227 3.23 16.58 1.58
C MET A 227 4.74 16.91 1.54
N MET A 228 5.30 17.03 0.34
CA MET A 228 6.72 17.39 0.18
C MET A 228 7.05 18.78 0.71
N ASP A 229 6.05 19.67 0.82
CA ASP A 229 6.24 20.97 1.45
C ASP A 229 6.40 20.88 2.97
N GLU A 230 5.76 19.93 3.64
CA GLU A 230 5.97 19.67 5.06
C GLU A 230 7.35 19.04 5.30
N VAL A 231 7.74 18.07 4.47
CA VAL A 231 9.09 17.47 4.51
C VAL A 231 10.16 18.57 4.38
N ARG A 232 10.05 19.45 3.39
CA ARG A 232 10.96 20.58 3.20
C ARG A 232 10.90 21.57 4.36
N GLY A 233 9.71 21.87 4.87
CA GLY A 233 9.50 22.76 6.01
C GLY A 233 10.19 22.28 7.29
N ASN A 234 10.27 20.96 7.47
CA ASN A 234 10.96 20.31 8.58
C ASN A 234 12.47 20.09 8.32
N GLY A 235 13.01 20.60 7.22
CA GLY A 235 14.42 20.43 6.82
C GLY A 235 14.76 19.03 6.30
N GLY A 236 13.75 18.21 6.00
CA GLY A 236 13.90 16.88 5.43
C GLY A 236 14.11 16.90 3.92
N THR A 237 14.67 15.81 3.41
CA THR A 237 14.85 15.55 1.98
C THR A 237 14.65 14.07 1.70
N ILE A 238 14.08 13.74 0.54
CA ILE A 238 13.89 12.35 0.10
C ILE A 238 14.58 12.19 -1.24
N ASN A 239 15.29 11.07 -1.41
CA ASN A 239 15.95 10.74 -2.66
C ASN A 239 14.95 10.06 -3.61
N ILE A 240 14.31 10.88 -4.47
CA ILE A 240 13.24 10.43 -5.37
C ILE A 240 13.75 9.38 -6.36
N ASN A 241 14.89 9.62 -7.01
CA ASN A 241 15.47 8.71 -8.00
C ASN A 241 15.78 7.33 -7.42
N GLU A 242 16.28 7.29 -6.18
CA GLU A 242 16.56 6.03 -5.48
C GLU A 242 15.26 5.29 -5.14
N MET A 243 14.23 6.01 -4.69
CA MET A 243 12.92 5.43 -4.41
C MET A 243 12.26 4.87 -5.69
N GLU A 244 12.31 5.63 -6.79
CA GLU A 244 11.82 5.21 -8.10
C GLU A 244 12.55 3.95 -8.59
N ALA A 245 13.88 3.91 -8.49
CA ALA A 245 14.67 2.73 -8.85
C ALA A 245 14.38 1.50 -7.97
N MET A 246 14.15 1.72 -6.67
CA MET A 246 13.86 0.65 -5.71
C MET A 246 12.48 0.02 -5.92
N LEU A 247 11.48 0.86 -6.21
CA LEU A 247 10.10 0.43 -6.41
C LEU A 247 9.84 -0.05 -7.85
N GLY A 248 10.53 0.51 -8.84
CA GLY A 248 10.26 0.20 -10.25
C GLY A 248 8.92 0.76 -10.76
N ILE A 249 8.46 1.86 -10.16
CA ILE A 249 7.32 2.67 -10.64
C ILE A 249 7.73 4.14 -10.61
N PRO A 250 7.13 5.02 -11.44
CA PRO A 250 7.41 6.45 -11.39
C PRO A 250 7.00 7.03 -10.03
N VAL A 251 7.86 7.88 -9.47
CA VAL A 251 7.63 8.55 -8.19
C VAL A 251 7.66 10.05 -8.40
N VAL A 252 6.51 10.71 -8.26
CA VAL A 252 6.38 12.16 -8.48
C VAL A 252 6.22 12.87 -7.14
N PRO A 253 7.18 13.73 -6.73
CA PRO A 253 7.06 14.52 -5.52
C PRO A 253 6.05 15.66 -5.71
N ILE A 254 4.99 15.70 -4.89
CA ILE A 254 3.93 16.70 -5.00
C ILE A 254 3.65 17.42 -3.68
N SER A 255 2.99 18.57 -3.78
CA SER A 255 2.19 19.16 -2.71
C SER A 255 0.80 19.46 -3.25
N ALA A 256 -0.15 18.57 -2.98
CA ALA A 256 -1.54 18.72 -3.44
C ALA A 256 -2.19 20.00 -2.89
N ALA A 257 -1.83 20.40 -1.66
CA ALA A 257 -2.34 21.62 -1.04
C ALA A 257 -1.84 22.90 -1.75
N LYS A 258 -0.63 22.87 -2.31
CA LYS A 258 -0.02 24.00 -3.04
C LYS A 258 -0.14 23.88 -4.56
N ASN A 259 -0.74 22.80 -5.05
CA ASN A 259 -0.80 22.45 -6.46
C ASN A 259 0.59 22.39 -7.13
N GLU A 260 1.58 21.88 -6.41
CA GLU A 260 2.96 21.69 -6.90
C GLU A 260 3.14 20.24 -7.38
N GLY A 261 3.69 20.03 -8.58
CA GLY A 261 3.99 18.70 -9.14
C GLY A 261 2.77 17.91 -9.66
N VAL A 262 1.57 18.49 -9.60
CA VAL A 262 0.32 17.81 -10.02
C VAL A 262 0.27 17.60 -11.54
N ASP A 263 0.72 18.56 -12.34
CA ASP A 263 0.73 18.44 -13.81
C ASP A 263 1.69 17.32 -14.25
N GLU A 264 2.89 17.26 -13.67
CA GLU A 264 3.87 16.19 -13.90
C GLU A 264 3.34 14.81 -13.51
N LEU A 265 2.62 14.72 -12.38
CA LEU A 265 1.94 13.50 -11.96
C LEU A 265 0.91 13.03 -12.98
N VAL A 266 0.12 13.95 -13.54
CA VAL A 266 -0.90 13.64 -14.56
C VAL A 266 -0.24 13.12 -15.83
N ASP A 267 0.84 13.76 -16.28
CA ASP A 267 1.59 13.33 -17.47
C ASP A 267 2.11 11.89 -17.31
N HIS A 268 2.72 11.57 -16.15
CA HIS A 268 3.17 10.21 -15.86
C HIS A 268 2.02 9.22 -15.74
N ALA A 269 0.93 9.58 -15.05
CA ALA A 269 -0.25 8.72 -14.91
C ALA A 269 -0.84 8.33 -16.28
N ILE A 270 -1.02 9.32 -17.16
CA ILE A 270 -1.53 9.10 -18.52
C ILE A 270 -0.57 8.27 -19.33
N HIS A 271 0.74 8.53 -19.24
CA HIS A 271 1.76 7.77 -19.97
C HIS A 271 1.76 6.30 -19.54
N VAL A 272 1.89 5.99 -18.24
CA VAL A 272 1.94 4.59 -17.77
C VAL A 272 0.65 3.84 -18.09
N ALA A 273 -0.51 4.49 -17.97
CA ALA A 273 -1.79 3.89 -18.32
C ALA A 273 -1.93 3.68 -19.84
N LYS A 274 -1.55 4.66 -20.67
CA LYS A 274 -1.64 4.55 -22.12
C LYS A 274 -0.76 3.43 -22.65
N TYR A 275 0.48 3.33 -22.18
CA TYR A 275 1.47 2.35 -22.65
C TYR A 275 1.45 1.02 -21.89
N GLN A 276 0.59 0.91 -20.87
CA GLN A 276 0.45 -0.26 -20.00
C GLN A 276 1.78 -0.62 -19.31
N GLU A 277 2.49 0.39 -18.81
CA GLU A 277 3.74 0.22 -18.05
C GLU A 277 3.44 -0.26 -16.63
N ARG A 278 3.62 -1.55 -16.42
CA ARG A 278 3.40 -2.21 -15.13
C ARG A 278 4.61 -2.04 -14.20
N PRO A 279 4.43 -2.23 -12.88
CA PRO A 279 5.54 -2.20 -11.93
C PRO A 279 6.71 -3.08 -12.37
N GLY A 280 7.89 -2.49 -12.50
CA GLY A 280 9.11 -3.17 -12.94
C GLY A 280 9.68 -4.14 -11.91
N ARG A 281 9.20 -4.06 -10.67
CA ARG A 281 9.52 -4.98 -9.58
C ARG A 281 8.26 -5.34 -8.82
N MET A 282 8.03 -6.64 -8.66
CA MET A 282 7.01 -7.18 -7.77
C MET A 282 7.63 -8.02 -6.66
N ASP A 283 8.86 -8.51 -6.84
CA ASP A 283 9.49 -9.40 -5.87
C ASP A 283 10.32 -8.64 -4.83
N PHE A 284 9.74 -8.56 -3.63
CA PHE A 284 10.36 -7.95 -2.46
C PHE A 284 10.79 -8.98 -1.40
N CYS A 285 10.50 -10.27 -1.60
CA CYS A 285 11.00 -11.34 -0.71
C CYS A 285 12.33 -11.87 -1.24
N GLY A 286 13.44 -11.41 -0.67
CA GLY A 286 14.78 -11.85 -1.06
C GLY A 286 15.05 -13.32 -0.71
N GLU A 287 15.77 -14.05 -1.56
CA GLU A 287 16.16 -15.45 -1.31
C GLU A 287 17.03 -15.60 -0.04
N ASP A 288 17.81 -14.57 0.28
CA ASP A 288 18.68 -14.53 1.46
C ASP A 288 17.97 -13.97 2.71
N ASP A 289 16.76 -13.42 2.55
CA ASP A 289 16.02 -12.80 3.65
C ASP A 289 15.30 -13.84 4.51
N HIS A 290 15.46 -13.77 5.83
CA HIS A 290 14.93 -14.76 6.79
C HIS A 290 15.16 -16.23 6.34
N GLY A 291 16.34 -16.53 5.79
CA GLY A 291 16.69 -17.87 5.30
C GLY A 291 15.88 -18.32 4.08
N GLY A 292 15.29 -17.38 3.34
CA GLY A 292 14.49 -17.60 2.14
C GLY A 292 13.13 -18.23 2.39
N ALA A 293 12.66 -18.27 3.64
CA ALA A 293 11.41 -18.94 4.01
C ALA A 293 10.19 -18.32 3.30
N VAL A 294 10.05 -17.00 3.40
CA VAL A 294 8.96 -16.24 2.74
C VAL A 294 9.06 -16.37 1.23
N HIS A 295 10.27 -16.26 0.67
CA HIS A 295 10.52 -16.42 -0.76
C HIS A 295 10.04 -17.80 -1.25
N ARG A 296 10.49 -18.89 -0.62
CA ARG A 296 10.07 -20.26 -0.99
C ARG A 296 8.57 -20.47 -0.85
N CYS A 297 7.96 -19.90 0.19
CA CYS A 297 6.53 -20.02 0.44
C CYS A 297 5.71 -19.39 -0.69
N ILE A 298 5.92 -18.10 -0.95
CA ILE A 298 5.18 -17.34 -1.96
C ILE A 298 5.41 -17.95 -3.34
N HIS A 299 6.67 -18.21 -3.72
CA HIS A 299 6.99 -18.75 -5.04
C HIS A 299 6.47 -20.18 -5.21
N GLY A 300 6.49 -21.01 -4.16
CA GLY A 300 5.89 -22.35 -4.19
C GLY A 300 4.39 -22.29 -4.48
N ILE A 301 3.66 -21.43 -3.75
CA ILE A 301 2.21 -21.26 -3.94
C ILE A 301 1.90 -20.68 -5.32
N ILE A 302 2.67 -19.71 -5.83
CA ILE A 302 2.49 -19.13 -7.18
C ILE A 302 2.43 -20.24 -8.25
N HIS A 303 3.35 -21.21 -8.20
CA HIS A 303 3.39 -22.30 -9.19
C HIS A 303 2.20 -23.25 -9.07
N LEU A 304 1.63 -23.40 -7.87
CA LEU A 304 0.48 -24.27 -7.64
C LEU A 304 -0.85 -23.66 -8.12
N ILE A 305 -0.97 -22.32 -8.09
CA ILE A 305 -2.26 -21.64 -8.31
C ILE A 305 -2.33 -20.85 -9.62
N GLU A 306 -1.31 -20.89 -10.47
CA GLU A 306 -1.22 -19.99 -11.64
C GLU A 306 -2.42 -20.10 -12.58
N ASP A 307 -2.87 -21.32 -12.85
CA ASP A 307 -4.04 -21.61 -13.70
C ASP A 307 -5.35 -21.15 -13.04
N HIS A 308 -5.51 -21.40 -11.74
CA HIS A 308 -6.65 -20.94 -10.94
C HIS A 308 -6.73 -19.42 -10.88
N ALA A 309 -5.61 -18.74 -10.61
CA ALA A 309 -5.52 -17.29 -10.56
C ALA A 309 -5.85 -16.66 -11.92
N ARG A 310 -5.33 -17.24 -13.00
CA ARG A 310 -5.64 -16.84 -14.37
C ARG A 310 -7.12 -17.03 -14.70
N ALA A 311 -7.72 -18.15 -14.29
CA ALA A 311 -9.14 -18.43 -14.49
C ALA A 311 -10.06 -17.48 -13.71
N ALA A 312 -9.65 -17.10 -12.49
CA ALA A 312 -10.33 -16.11 -11.66
C ALA A 312 -10.08 -14.66 -12.13
N GLY A 313 -9.08 -14.44 -12.99
CA GLY A 313 -8.69 -13.11 -13.45
C GLY A 313 -8.00 -12.27 -12.36
N ILE A 314 -7.35 -12.93 -11.40
CA ILE A 314 -6.64 -12.34 -10.26
C ILE A 314 -5.12 -12.43 -10.53
N PRO A 315 -4.34 -11.37 -10.29
CA PRO A 315 -2.89 -11.44 -10.37
C PRO A 315 -2.31 -12.52 -9.44
N VAL A 316 -1.50 -13.42 -10.01
CA VAL A 316 -1.06 -14.65 -9.32
C VAL A 316 -0.25 -14.36 -8.06
N ARG A 317 0.60 -13.33 -8.07
CA ARG A 317 1.39 -12.95 -6.91
C ARG A 317 0.49 -12.46 -5.77
N PHE A 318 -0.43 -11.54 -6.07
CA PHE A 318 -1.42 -11.06 -5.10
C PHE A 318 -2.25 -12.23 -4.53
N ALA A 319 -2.69 -13.16 -5.38
CA ALA A 319 -3.43 -14.34 -4.94
C ALA A 319 -2.59 -15.21 -3.98
N ALA A 320 -1.32 -15.46 -4.30
CA ALA A 320 -0.43 -16.25 -3.46
C ALA A 320 -0.18 -15.58 -2.11
N THR A 321 0.16 -14.28 -2.08
CA THR A 321 0.34 -13.53 -0.83
C THR A 321 -0.92 -13.59 0.03
N LYS A 322 -2.12 -13.43 -0.56
CA LYS A 322 -3.39 -13.49 0.18
C LYS A 322 -3.75 -14.89 0.68
N LEU A 323 -3.33 -15.95 -0.01
CA LEU A 323 -3.47 -17.32 0.51
C LEU A 323 -2.54 -17.56 1.72
N VAL A 324 -1.31 -17.06 1.69
CA VAL A 324 -0.39 -17.12 2.84
C VAL A 324 -0.97 -16.40 4.06
N GLU A 325 -1.64 -15.27 3.84
CA GLU A 325 -2.34 -14.50 4.88
C GLU A 325 -3.66 -15.17 5.34
N GLY A 326 -4.10 -16.26 4.70
CA GLY A 326 -5.33 -16.97 5.04
C GLY A 326 -6.62 -16.26 4.62
N ASP A 327 -6.61 -15.53 3.50
CA ASP A 327 -7.78 -14.81 2.97
C ASP A 327 -8.84 -15.77 2.39
N PRO A 328 -10.00 -15.96 3.06
CA PRO A 328 -10.99 -16.95 2.62
C PRO A 328 -11.67 -16.55 1.31
N ARG A 329 -11.70 -15.27 0.96
CA ARG A 329 -12.36 -14.79 -0.27
C ARG A 329 -11.51 -15.08 -1.50
N ILE A 330 -10.18 -15.00 -1.37
CA ILE A 330 -9.27 -15.42 -2.45
C ILE A 330 -9.33 -16.93 -2.60
N GLU A 331 -9.31 -17.68 -1.49
CA GLU A 331 -9.44 -19.13 -1.54
C GLU A 331 -10.74 -19.59 -2.24
N GLU A 332 -11.87 -18.97 -1.91
CA GLU A 332 -13.16 -19.25 -2.57
C GLU A 332 -13.14 -18.87 -4.06
N ALA A 333 -12.53 -17.73 -4.42
CA ALA A 333 -12.44 -17.27 -5.80
C ALA A 333 -11.58 -18.19 -6.69
N LEU A 334 -10.52 -18.78 -6.12
CA LEU A 334 -9.61 -19.68 -6.84
C LEU A 334 -10.21 -21.07 -7.07
N LYS A 335 -11.21 -21.50 -6.28
CA LYS A 335 -11.87 -22.81 -6.42
C LYS A 335 -10.90 -24.00 -6.35
N LEU A 336 -9.90 -23.88 -5.48
CA LEU A 336 -8.91 -24.92 -5.20
C LEU A 336 -9.58 -26.20 -4.69
N ASP A 337 -9.05 -27.35 -5.12
CA ASP A 337 -9.45 -28.64 -4.58
C ASP A 337 -8.84 -28.91 -3.19
N GLN A 338 -9.28 -29.99 -2.54
CA GLN A 338 -8.84 -30.29 -1.18
C GLN A 338 -7.34 -30.62 -1.09
N ASN A 339 -6.76 -31.27 -2.10
CA ASN A 339 -5.34 -31.62 -2.10
C ASN A 339 -4.47 -30.37 -2.27
N GLU A 340 -4.91 -29.45 -3.13
CA GLU A 340 -4.23 -28.16 -3.34
C GLU A 340 -4.24 -27.33 -2.05
N LYS A 341 -5.37 -27.26 -1.36
CA LYS A 341 -5.49 -26.58 -0.06
C LYS A 341 -4.55 -27.16 1.00
N GLU A 342 -4.53 -28.49 1.14
CA GLU A 342 -3.63 -29.17 2.07
C GLU A 342 -2.15 -28.93 1.74
N MET A 343 -1.80 -28.90 0.45
CA MET A 343 -0.44 -28.61 0.02
C MET A 343 -0.01 -27.18 0.36
N ILE A 344 -0.90 -26.20 0.14
CA ILE A 344 -0.67 -24.80 0.51
C ILE A 344 -0.48 -24.67 2.03
N GLU A 345 -1.34 -25.31 2.83
CA GLU A 345 -1.22 -25.33 4.29
C GLU A 345 0.14 -25.88 4.73
N HIS A 346 0.60 -26.97 4.12
CA HIS A 346 1.93 -27.52 4.40
C HIS A 346 3.09 -26.57 4.01
N ILE A 347 2.96 -25.83 2.91
CA ILE A 347 3.96 -24.82 2.51
C ILE A 347 4.00 -23.68 3.53
N ILE A 348 2.85 -23.22 4.01
CA ILE A 348 2.76 -22.17 5.04
C ILE A 348 3.38 -22.66 6.35
N LEU A 349 3.05 -23.87 6.80
CA LEU A 349 3.64 -24.47 8.00
C LEU A 349 5.17 -24.62 7.91
N GLN A 350 5.72 -24.86 6.72
CA GLN A 350 7.17 -24.91 6.49
C GLN A 350 7.81 -23.52 6.58
N MET A 351 7.10 -22.46 6.20
CA MET A 351 7.58 -21.08 6.32
C MET A 351 7.65 -20.63 7.78
N GLU A 352 6.71 -21.08 8.61
CA GLU A 352 6.60 -20.71 10.03
C GLU A 352 7.60 -21.43 10.96
N GLN A 353 8.27 -22.48 10.47
CA GLN A 353 9.26 -23.29 11.21
C GLN A 353 10.67 -22.71 11.17
#